data_AF-A0A673T189-F1
#
_entry.id   AF-A0A673T189-F1
#
_cell.length_a   1.000
_cell.length_b   1.000
_cell.length_c   1.000
_cell.angle_alpha   90.00
_cell.angle_beta   90.00
_cell.angle_gamma   90.00
#
_symmetry.space_group_name_H-M   'P 1'
#
loop_
_entity.id
_entity.type
_entity.pdbx_description
1 polymer ?
#
loop_
_entity_poly.entity_id
_entity_poly.type
_entity_poly.pdbx_seq_one_letter_code
_entity_poly.pdbx_strand_id
1 'polypeptide(L)'
;MERWARPQLRLWLLLLLLPPVLGRQKESGSKWKVFIDQINRSLENYEPCSSQNCSCYHGVIEEDLTPFRGDPVLSCSCHWSGEYMVFLVDRCSGVEHFILEVIGRLPDMEMVINVRDYPQIPKWMEPAIPVFSFSKTSEYHDIMYPAWTFWEGGPAVWPIYPTGLGRWDLFREDLVRSAAQWPWKKKNSTAYFRGSRTSPERDPLILLSRKNPKLVDAEYTKNQAWKSMKDTLGKPAAKDVHLVDHCKYK
;
A
#
# COMPACT_ATOMS: atom_id res chain seq x y z
N MET A 1 -36.64 89.04 34.31
CA MET A 1 -36.59 87.63 33.87
C MET A 1 -35.21 87.43 33.27
N GLU A 2 -34.22 87.15 34.13
CA GLU A 2 -33.63 85.81 34.33
C GLU A 2 -33.04 85.22 33.04
N ARG A 3 -31.86 84.62 32.96
CA ARG A 3 -30.68 84.31 33.79
C ARG A 3 -29.73 83.61 32.79
N TRP A 4 -28.41 83.76 32.94
CA TRP A 4 -27.33 82.73 32.83
C TRP A 4 -27.36 81.67 31.69
N ALA A 5 -26.29 81.18 31.06
CA ALA A 5 -24.83 81.29 31.17
C ALA A 5 -24.21 80.55 29.95
N ARG A 6 -22.90 80.78 29.77
CA ARG A 6 -21.93 80.24 28.77
C ARG A 6 -21.77 78.68 28.80
N PRO A 7 -20.75 78.08 28.18
CA PRO A 7 -20.36 77.98 26.75
C PRO A 7 -20.22 76.48 26.32
N GLN A 8 -20.17 76.16 25.02
CA GLN A 8 -19.70 74.83 24.59
C GLN A 8 -18.45 74.93 23.71
N LEU A 9 -17.31 74.64 24.33
CA LEU A 9 -16.07 74.26 23.67
C LEU A 9 -16.03 72.72 23.55
N ARG A 10 -15.57 72.25 22.39
CA ARG A 10 -14.89 70.98 22.12
C ARG A 10 -15.72 69.69 22.17
N LEU A 11 -15.95 69.11 20.99
CA LEU A 11 -15.82 67.66 20.80
C LEU A 11 -15.50 67.31 19.33
N TRP A 12 -14.31 67.73 18.86
CA TRP A 12 -13.68 67.28 17.60
C TRP A 12 -12.68 66.13 17.85
N LEU A 13 -13.05 65.16 18.70
CA LEU A 13 -12.24 63.97 18.95
C LEU A 13 -13.20 62.82 19.29
N LEU A 14 -13.48 61.93 18.33
CA LEU A 14 -13.87 60.54 18.60
C LEU A 14 -14.06 59.64 17.35
N LEU A 15 -13.76 60.11 16.13
CA LEU A 15 -13.84 59.29 14.91
C LEU A 15 -12.55 58.54 14.53
N LEU A 16 -11.57 58.43 15.44
CA LEU A 16 -10.26 57.79 15.18
C LEU A 16 -9.93 56.60 16.11
N LEU A 17 -10.93 55.99 16.76
CA LEU A 17 -10.74 54.82 17.64
C LEU A 17 -11.64 53.63 17.28
N LEU A 18 -11.87 53.39 15.98
CA LEU A 18 -12.27 52.07 15.53
C LEU A 18 -10.99 51.27 15.22
N PRO A 19 -10.71 50.17 15.93
CA PRO A 19 -9.60 49.31 15.55
C PRO A 19 -9.83 48.84 14.10
N PRO A 20 -8.79 48.77 13.27
CA PRO A 20 -8.92 48.24 11.93
C PRO A 20 -9.55 46.85 12.04
N VAL A 21 -10.67 46.65 11.35
CA VAL A 21 -11.27 45.33 11.15
C VAL A 21 -10.11 44.42 10.75
N LEU A 22 -9.81 43.45 11.61
CA LEU A 22 -8.72 42.51 11.40
C LEU A 22 -9.02 41.84 10.06
N GLY A 23 -8.30 42.26 9.03
CA GLY A 23 -8.41 41.71 7.70
C GLY A 23 -8.26 40.20 7.83
N ARG A 24 -9.26 39.49 7.31
CA ARG A 24 -9.29 38.04 7.18
C ARG A 24 -7.90 37.57 6.73
N GLN A 25 -7.11 37.04 7.66
CA GLN A 25 -5.76 36.60 7.34
C GLN A 25 -5.89 35.55 6.24
N LYS A 26 -5.22 35.83 5.12
CA LYS A 26 -5.19 34.98 3.93
C LYS A 26 -4.25 33.82 4.23
N GLU A 27 -4.69 32.89 5.06
CA GLU A 27 -3.91 31.76 5.57
C GLU A 27 -3.78 30.61 4.54
N SER A 28 -3.87 30.89 3.24
CA SER A 28 -3.93 29.84 2.22
C SER A 28 -2.57 29.42 1.65
N GLY A 29 -1.51 30.22 1.84
CA GLY A 29 -0.18 29.92 1.30
C GLY A 29 0.64 28.91 2.12
N SER A 30 0.39 28.80 3.42
CA SER A 30 1.19 27.98 4.34
C SER A 30 0.71 26.52 4.41
N LYS A 31 -0.60 26.28 4.39
CA LYS A 31 -1.22 24.97 4.68
C LYS A 31 -0.67 23.81 3.83
N TRP A 32 -0.38 24.07 2.55
CA TRP A 32 0.05 23.03 1.61
C TRP A 32 1.54 23.08 1.29
N LYS A 33 2.28 24.08 1.80
CA LYS A 33 3.67 24.33 1.41
C LYS A 33 4.56 23.11 1.66
N VAL A 34 4.40 22.47 2.82
CA VAL A 34 5.19 21.28 3.19
C VAL A 34 5.02 20.16 2.16
N PHE A 35 3.78 19.88 1.73
CA PHE A 35 3.51 18.84 0.75
C PHE A 35 3.99 19.21 -0.65
N ILE A 36 3.80 20.47 -1.08
CA ILE A 36 4.26 20.94 -2.39
C ILE A 36 5.79 20.90 -2.47
N ASP A 37 6.49 21.40 -1.44
CA ASP A 37 7.95 21.37 -1.38
C ASP A 37 8.47 19.92 -1.34
N GLN A 38 7.76 19.00 -0.67
CA GLN A 38 8.09 17.58 -0.69
C GLN A 38 7.91 16.95 -2.08
N ILE A 39 6.78 17.22 -2.76
CA ILE A 39 6.53 16.72 -4.12
C ILE A 39 7.61 17.21 -5.08
N ASN A 40 7.94 18.51 -5.04
CA ASN A 40 8.95 19.08 -5.91
C ASN A 40 10.33 18.45 -5.68
N ARG A 41 10.77 18.32 -4.43
CA ARG A 41 12.03 17.64 -4.11
C ARG A 41 12.04 16.18 -4.56
N SER A 42 10.92 15.46 -4.39
CA SER A 42 10.82 14.08 -4.86
C SER A 42 10.88 13.97 -6.39
N LEU A 43 10.29 14.92 -7.13
CA LEU A 43 10.37 14.96 -8.60
C LEU A 43 11.76 15.36 -9.09
N GLU A 44 12.44 16.31 -8.42
CA GLU A 44 13.82 16.70 -8.72
C GLU A 44 14.81 15.55 -8.54
N ASN A 45 14.58 14.71 -7.53
CA ASN A 45 15.41 13.54 -7.24
C ASN A 45 14.97 12.26 -7.97
N TYR A 46 13.87 12.29 -8.73
CA TYR A 46 13.34 11.11 -9.40
C TYR A 46 14.07 10.86 -10.72
N GLU A 47 14.71 9.71 -10.83
CA GLU A 47 15.31 9.22 -12.07
C GLU A 47 14.39 8.17 -12.71
N PRO A 48 13.82 8.43 -13.90
CA PRO A 48 12.93 7.48 -14.56
C PRO A 48 13.67 6.22 -15.00
N CYS A 49 13.08 5.05 -14.76
CA CYS A 49 13.52 3.85 -15.46
C CYS A 49 12.87 3.77 -16.85
N SER A 50 13.67 3.88 -17.90
CA SER A 50 13.24 3.81 -19.31
C SER A 50 13.58 2.49 -19.99
N SER A 51 14.03 1.49 -19.22
CA SER A 51 14.42 0.20 -19.77
C SER A 51 13.23 -0.57 -20.32
N GLN A 52 13.44 -1.26 -21.44
CA GLN A 52 12.47 -2.21 -22.01
C GLN A 52 12.62 -3.62 -21.43
N ASN A 53 13.62 -3.86 -20.57
CA ASN A 53 13.85 -5.14 -19.90
C ASN A 53 13.65 -5.02 -18.38
N CYS A 54 14.09 -6.02 -17.62
CA CYS A 54 13.94 -6.06 -16.16
C CYS A 54 14.95 -5.19 -15.37
N SER A 55 15.82 -4.43 -16.02
CA SER A 55 16.92 -3.70 -15.36
C SER A 55 16.47 -2.63 -14.37
N CYS A 56 15.20 -2.19 -14.46
CA CYS A 56 14.60 -1.28 -13.48
C CYS A 56 14.67 -1.80 -12.04
N TYR A 57 14.78 -3.13 -11.86
CA TYR A 57 14.74 -3.78 -10.55
C TYR A 57 16.08 -4.44 -10.17
N HIS A 58 17.15 -4.26 -10.95
CA HIS A 58 18.46 -4.87 -10.65
C HIS A 58 19.03 -4.43 -9.29
N GLY A 59 18.83 -3.17 -8.88
CA GLY A 59 19.30 -2.70 -7.58
C GLY A 59 18.73 -3.50 -6.40
N VAL A 60 17.50 -3.99 -6.52
CA VAL A 60 16.87 -4.86 -5.50
C VAL A 60 17.57 -6.22 -5.45
N ILE A 61 17.84 -6.82 -6.62
CA ILE A 61 18.53 -8.11 -6.72
C ILE A 61 19.95 -8.00 -6.16
N GLU A 62 20.67 -6.93 -6.50
CA GLU A 62 22.03 -6.69 -6.00
C GLU A 62 22.06 -6.48 -4.49
N GLU A 63 21.13 -5.71 -3.93
CA GLU A 63 21.01 -5.51 -2.49
C GLU A 63 20.73 -6.84 -1.77
N ASP A 64 19.79 -7.62 -2.27
CA ASP A 64 19.37 -8.90 -1.67
C ASP A 64 20.46 -9.98 -1.73
N LEU A 65 21.28 -9.98 -2.79
CA LEU A 65 22.39 -10.93 -2.94
C LEU A 65 23.68 -10.48 -2.24
N THR A 66 23.78 -9.21 -1.80
CA THR A 66 24.99 -8.67 -1.17
C THR A 66 25.49 -9.48 0.04
N PRO A 67 24.63 -9.96 0.96
CA PRO A 67 25.07 -10.77 2.10
C PRO A 67 25.71 -12.11 1.71
N PHE A 68 25.52 -12.58 0.47
CA PHE A 68 25.92 -13.91 0.00
C PHE A 68 27.05 -13.88 -1.03
N ARG A 69 27.76 -12.74 -1.17
CA ARG A 69 28.87 -12.60 -2.14
C ARG A 69 30.13 -13.42 -1.80
N GLY A 70 30.25 -13.97 -0.59
CA GLY A 70 31.27 -14.96 -0.23
C GLY A 70 30.87 -16.37 -0.68
N ASP A 71 31.62 -17.41 -0.26
CA ASP A 71 31.20 -18.79 -0.50
C ASP A 71 29.91 -19.06 0.30
N PRO A 72 28.76 -19.31 -0.37
CA PRO A 72 27.55 -19.68 0.34
C PRO A 72 27.79 -21.04 0.98
N VAL A 73 27.85 -21.06 2.31
CA VAL A 73 27.91 -22.31 3.08
C VAL A 73 26.55 -22.99 2.95
N LEU A 74 26.35 -23.74 1.87
CA LEU A 74 25.27 -24.73 1.72
C LEU A 74 25.59 -25.97 2.59
N SER A 75 25.93 -25.77 3.87
CA SER A 75 26.15 -26.86 4.84
C SER A 75 24.91 -27.15 5.71
N CYS A 76 23.83 -26.40 5.53
CA CYS A 76 22.55 -26.75 6.13
C CYS A 76 21.68 -27.44 5.09
N SER A 77 21.80 -28.76 5.01
CA SER A 77 20.71 -29.63 4.52
C SER A 77 19.51 -29.42 5.44
N CYS A 78 18.71 -28.39 5.18
CA CYS A 78 17.45 -28.20 5.86
C CYS A 78 16.49 -29.28 5.35
N HIS A 79 16.55 -30.43 6.02
CA HIS A 79 15.51 -31.46 6.03
C HIS A 79 14.26 -30.81 6.65
N TRP A 80 13.53 -30.03 5.85
CA TRP A 80 12.19 -29.61 6.24
C TRP A 80 11.33 -30.87 6.15
N SER A 81 11.04 -31.42 7.32
CA SER A 81 10.17 -32.57 7.52
C SER A 81 8.93 -32.46 6.63
N GLY A 82 8.69 -33.52 5.86
CA GLY A 82 7.60 -33.65 4.88
C GLY A 82 6.19 -33.70 5.48
N GLU A 83 5.91 -32.96 6.55
CA GLU A 83 4.60 -32.95 7.22
C GLU A 83 3.76 -31.68 6.99
N TYR A 84 4.25 -30.67 6.27
CA TYR A 84 3.48 -29.43 6.03
C TYR A 84 3.45 -28.91 4.58
N MET A 85 3.97 -29.65 3.59
CA MET A 85 4.05 -29.22 2.18
C MET A 85 2.71 -29.33 1.42
N VAL A 86 1.60 -29.62 2.10
CA VAL A 86 0.33 -29.99 1.44
C VAL A 86 -0.62 -28.79 1.23
N PHE A 87 -0.40 -27.64 1.87
CA PHE A 87 -1.44 -26.59 1.92
C PHE A 87 -1.29 -25.44 0.92
N LEU A 88 -0.19 -25.33 0.16
CA LEU A 88 0.05 -24.19 -0.75
C LEU A 88 0.47 -24.65 -2.17
N VAL A 89 -0.12 -25.74 -2.65
CA VAL A 89 0.17 -26.33 -3.98
C VAL A 89 0.06 -25.28 -5.09
N ASP A 90 -1.01 -24.48 -5.09
CA ASP A 90 -1.24 -23.47 -6.13
C ASP A 90 -0.16 -22.36 -6.14
N ARG A 91 0.46 -22.08 -5.00
CA ARG A 91 1.56 -21.10 -4.94
C ARG A 91 2.83 -21.66 -5.57
N CYS A 92 3.11 -22.95 -5.37
CA CYS A 92 4.21 -23.62 -6.04
C CYS A 92 4.00 -23.61 -7.56
N SER A 93 2.79 -23.95 -8.04
CA SER A 93 2.45 -23.91 -9.47
C SER A 93 2.69 -22.52 -10.09
N GLY A 94 2.29 -21.44 -9.39
CA GLY A 94 2.54 -20.07 -9.84
C GLY A 94 4.02 -19.70 -9.91
N VAL A 95 4.87 -20.26 -9.05
CA VAL A 95 6.34 -20.08 -9.12
C VAL A 95 6.95 -20.93 -10.25
N GLU A 96 6.54 -22.19 -10.36
CA GLU A 96 6.99 -23.14 -11.37
C GLU A 96 6.71 -22.64 -12.78
N HIS A 97 5.56 -21.98 -13.01
CA HIS A 97 5.23 -21.34 -14.28
C HIS A 97 6.39 -20.47 -14.81
N PHE A 98 6.93 -19.58 -13.98
CA PHE A 98 8.00 -18.67 -14.38
C PHE A 98 9.35 -19.36 -14.49
N ILE A 99 9.68 -20.28 -13.57
CA ILE A 99 10.95 -21.02 -13.62
C ILE A 99 11.02 -21.85 -14.89
N LEU A 100 9.97 -22.62 -15.21
CA LEU A 100 9.91 -23.47 -16.39
C LEU A 100 10.01 -22.68 -17.69
N GLU A 101 9.54 -21.42 -17.72
CA GLU A 101 9.67 -20.54 -18.90
C GLU A 101 11.13 -20.18 -19.21
N VAL A 102 11.99 -20.08 -18.19
CA VAL A 102 13.40 -19.66 -18.33
C VAL A 102 14.42 -20.78 -18.11
N ILE A 103 13.98 -21.96 -17.66
CA ILE A 103 14.86 -23.07 -17.20
C ILE A 103 15.92 -23.47 -18.21
N GLY A 104 15.61 -23.44 -19.52
CA GLY A 104 16.55 -23.79 -20.59
C GLY A 104 17.72 -22.81 -20.77
N ARG A 105 17.74 -21.69 -20.03
CA ARG A 105 18.80 -20.66 -20.06
C ARG A 105 19.49 -20.50 -18.70
N LEU A 106 19.10 -21.29 -17.70
CA LEU A 106 19.67 -21.24 -16.35
C LEU A 106 20.79 -22.26 -16.21
N PRO A 107 21.88 -21.94 -15.48
CA PRO A 107 22.83 -22.94 -15.04
C PRO A 107 22.22 -23.82 -13.93
N ASP A 108 22.85 -24.96 -13.67
CA ASP A 108 22.47 -25.81 -12.55
C ASP A 108 22.61 -25.04 -11.23
N MET A 109 21.55 -25.03 -10.44
CA MET A 109 21.48 -24.38 -9.13
C MET A 109 20.44 -25.06 -8.25
N GLU A 110 20.58 -24.90 -6.94
CA GLU A 110 19.55 -25.23 -5.96
C GLU A 110 19.18 -23.98 -5.16
N MET A 111 17.91 -23.88 -4.78
CA MET A 111 17.40 -22.74 -4.03
C MET A 111 16.24 -23.16 -3.12
N VAL A 112 16.12 -22.48 -1.99
CA VAL A 112 15.01 -22.65 -1.05
C VAL A 112 14.01 -21.52 -1.27
N ILE A 113 12.81 -21.85 -1.76
CA ILE A 113 11.73 -20.89 -2.02
C ILE A 113 10.65 -21.03 -0.94
N ASN A 114 10.53 -20.00 -0.11
CA ASN A 114 9.47 -19.87 0.87
C ASN A 114 8.19 -19.31 0.21
N VAL A 115 7.17 -20.17 0.10
CA VAL A 115 5.84 -19.79 -0.41
C VAL A 115 4.86 -19.30 0.65
N ARG A 116 5.31 -19.08 1.91
CA ARG A 116 4.48 -18.52 2.99
C ARG A 116 4.41 -16.99 2.93
N ASP A 117 3.49 -16.42 3.69
CA ASP A 117 3.24 -14.97 3.69
C ASP A 117 4.36 -14.14 4.34
N TYR A 118 5.15 -14.73 5.25
CA TYR A 118 6.13 -14.02 6.09
C TYR A 118 7.57 -14.44 5.74
N PRO A 119 8.55 -13.52 5.75
CA PRO A 119 9.97 -13.84 5.55
C PRO A 119 10.53 -14.72 6.67
N GLN A 120 11.65 -15.40 6.40
CA GLN A 120 12.20 -16.45 7.28
C GLN A 120 13.55 -16.11 7.89
N ILE A 121 14.33 -15.19 7.32
CA ILE A 121 15.74 -14.95 7.68
C ILE A 121 15.92 -13.54 8.24
N PRO A 122 15.78 -13.32 9.57
CA PRO A 122 16.06 -12.04 10.19
C PRO A 122 17.53 -11.62 10.05
N LYS A 123 17.81 -10.30 10.03
CA LYS A 123 19.18 -9.74 9.94
C LYS A 123 20.16 -10.15 11.03
N TRP A 124 19.66 -10.59 12.19
CA TRP A 124 20.49 -11.01 13.31
C TRP A 124 20.90 -12.49 13.23
N MET A 125 20.37 -13.25 12.27
CA MET A 125 20.72 -14.67 12.08
C MET A 125 22.09 -14.79 11.39
N GLU A 126 23.02 -15.47 12.05
CA GLU A 126 24.39 -15.69 11.56
C GLU A 126 24.75 -17.20 11.58
N PRO A 127 25.26 -17.79 10.48
CA PRO A 127 25.47 -17.15 9.18
C PRO A 127 24.14 -16.89 8.46
N ALA A 128 24.11 -15.85 7.63
CA ALA A 128 22.99 -15.63 6.72
C ALA A 128 22.85 -16.80 5.74
N ILE A 129 21.62 -17.30 5.56
CA ILE A 129 21.30 -18.37 4.61
C ILE A 129 20.37 -17.86 3.50
N PRO A 130 20.56 -18.29 2.24
CA PRO A 130 19.77 -17.78 1.12
C PRO A 130 18.39 -18.46 1.06
N VAL A 131 17.35 -17.74 1.47
CA VAL A 131 15.94 -18.15 1.30
C VAL A 131 15.21 -17.10 0.49
N PHE A 132 14.46 -17.54 -0.52
CA PHE A 132 13.66 -16.67 -1.35
C PHE A 132 12.26 -16.47 -0.75
N SER A 133 11.83 -15.23 -0.54
CA SER A 133 10.49 -14.88 -0.03
C SER A 133 9.92 -13.71 -0.81
N PHE A 134 8.61 -13.71 -1.14
CA PHE A 134 8.04 -12.67 -2.01
C PHE A 134 7.98 -11.26 -1.38
N SER A 135 8.10 -11.15 -0.05
CA SER A 135 7.97 -9.89 0.69
C SER A 135 8.85 -9.90 1.93
N LYS A 136 9.45 -8.74 2.25
CA LYS A 136 10.24 -8.53 3.45
C LYS A 136 10.29 -7.06 3.87
N THR A 137 10.91 -6.80 5.02
CA THR A 137 11.37 -5.44 5.41
C THR A 137 12.89 -5.38 5.35
N SER A 138 13.46 -4.21 5.65
CA SER A 138 14.90 -4.03 5.86
C SER A 138 15.45 -4.88 7.02
N GLU A 139 14.62 -5.57 7.79
CA GLU A 139 15.04 -6.40 8.94
C GLU A 139 15.25 -7.88 8.58
N TYR A 140 15.21 -8.24 7.28
CA TYR A 140 15.39 -9.62 6.80
C TYR A 140 16.40 -9.71 5.63
N HIS A 141 17.10 -10.85 5.55
CA HIS A 141 18.03 -11.23 4.47
C HIS A 141 17.39 -12.05 3.35
N ASP A 142 16.10 -12.40 3.46
CA ASP A 142 15.41 -13.13 2.40
C ASP A 142 15.60 -12.45 1.03
N ILE A 143 15.76 -13.24 -0.03
CA ILE A 143 15.91 -12.72 -1.39
C ILE A 143 14.52 -12.58 -2.00
N MET A 144 14.14 -11.38 -2.44
CA MET A 144 12.82 -11.16 -3.02
C MET A 144 12.71 -11.78 -4.40
N TYR A 145 11.53 -12.36 -4.67
CA TYR A 145 11.17 -12.87 -5.99
C TYR A 145 9.75 -12.42 -6.37
N PRO A 146 9.41 -12.37 -7.68
CA PRO A 146 8.05 -12.05 -8.12
C PRO A 146 7.05 -13.08 -7.58
N ALA A 147 6.05 -12.61 -6.82
CA ALA A 147 5.09 -13.49 -6.17
C ALA A 147 4.33 -14.39 -7.16
N TRP A 148 4.01 -15.61 -6.72
CA TRP A 148 3.19 -16.58 -7.46
C TRP A 148 1.91 -15.98 -8.07
N THR A 149 1.27 -15.03 -7.36
CA THR A 149 0.00 -14.40 -7.76
C THR A 149 0.07 -13.61 -9.07
N PHE A 150 1.25 -13.34 -9.63
CA PHE A 150 1.35 -12.84 -11.00
C PHE A 150 0.75 -13.83 -12.01
N TRP A 151 0.81 -15.14 -11.70
CA TRP A 151 0.19 -16.20 -12.48
C TRP A 151 -1.00 -16.84 -11.77
N GLU A 152 -0.82 -17.40 -10.56
CA GLU A 152 -1.88 -18.07 -9.79
C GLU A 152 -1.53 -18.22 -8.29
N GLY A 153 -2.42 -18.83 -7.50
CA GLY A 153 -2.17 -19.11 -6.07
C GLY A 153 -2.31 -17.90 -5.13
N GLY A 154 -2.82 -16.77 -5.62
CA GLY A 154 -3.20 -15.63 -4.79
C GLY A 154 -4.44 -15.92 -3.94
N PRO A 155 -4.90 -14.95 -3.12
CA PRO A 155 -6.04 -15.16 -2.23
C PRO A 155 -7.32 -15.57 -2.97
N ALA A 156 -7.93 -16.69 -2.57
CA ALA A 156 -9.23 -17.14 -3.07
C ALA A 156 -10.37 -16.43 -2.34
N VAL A 157 -10.85 -15.34 -2.94
CA VAL A 157 -11.90 -14.47 -2.39
C VAL A 157 -13.23 -14.82 -3.06
N TRP A 158 -14.06 -15.60 -2.39
CA TRP A 158 -15.37 -15.96 -2.92
C TRP A 158 -16.37 -14.77 -2.83
N PRO A 159 -17.13 -14.45 -3.89
CA PRO A 159 -17.23 -15.13 -5.18
C PRO A 159 -16.35 -14.53 -6.28
N ILE A 160 -15.58 -13.48 -6.01
CA ILE A 160 -14.91 -12.67 -7.05
C ILE A 160 -13.66 -13.32 -7.66
N TYR A 161 -12.91 -14.11 -6.88
CA TYR A 161 -11.73 -14.86 -7.33
C TYR A 161 -11.80 -16.30 -6.79
N PRO A 162 -12.68 -17.15 -7.35
CA PRO A 162 -12.96 -18.47 -6.79
C PRO A 162 -11.75 -19.42 -6.82
N THR A 163 -10.84 -19.25 -7.79
CA THR A 163 -9.62 -20.06 -7.97
C THR A 163 -8.35 -19.32 -7.50
N GLY A 164 -8.50 -18.30 -6.65
CA GLY A 164 -7.38 -17.44 -6.26
C GLY A 164 -7.16 -16.28 -7.23
N LEU A 165 -6.72 -15.14 -6.69
CA LEU A 165 -6.24 -14.03 -7.50
C LEU A 165 -5.01 -14.47 -8.30
N GLY A 166 -4.96 -14.12 -9.58
CA GLY A 166 -3.94 -14.57 -10.51
C GLY A 166 -4.00 -13.81 -11.82
N ARG A 167 -3.28 -14.32 -12.83
CA ARG A 167 -3.34 -13.89 -14.24
C ARG A 167 -3.23 -12.39 -14.40
N TRP A 168 -2.13 -11.85 -13.89
CA TRP A 168 -1.85 -10.41 -13.94
C TRP A 168 -1.85 -9.89 -15.38
N ASP A 169 -1.46 -10.70 -16.35
CA ASP A 169 -1.56 -10.43 -17.77
C ASP A 169 -2.99 -10.05 -18.19
N LEU A 170 -3.99 -10.85 -17.81
CA LEU A 170 -5.40 -10.57 -18.12
C LEU A 170 -5.94 -9.43 -17.25
N PHE A 171 -5.57 -9.42 -15.97
CA PHE A 171 -6.07 -8.48 -14.99
C PHE A 171 -5.71 -7.02 -15.33
N ARG A 172 -4.51 -6.82 -15.91
CA ARG A 172 -4.08 -5.50 -16.40
C ARG A 172 -5.02 -4.96 -17.47
N GLU A 173 -5.44 -5.79 -18.42
CA GLU A 173 -6.35 -5.38 -19.49
C GLU A 173 -7.74 -5.00 -18.93
N ASP A 174 -8.24 -5.75 -17.95
CA ASP A 174 -9.48 -5.41 -17.25
C ASP A 174 -9.40 -4.07 -16.52
N LEU A 175 -8.29 -3.83 -15.81
CA LEU A 175 -8.06 -2.56 -15.11
C LEU A 175 -7.93 -1.38 -16.08
N VAL A 176 -7.24 -1.55 -17.22
CA VAL A 176 -7.14 -0.53 -18.27
C VAL A 176 -8.52 -0.19 -18.82
N ARG A 177 -9.34 -1.20 -19.14
CA ARG A 177 -10.72 -1.00 -19.59
C ARG A 177 -11.56 -0.26 -18.55
N SER A 178 -11.47 -0.64 -17.28
CA SER A 178 -12.22 0.05 -16.20
C SER A 178 -11.73 1.49 -15.99
N ALA A 179 -10.42 1.72 -16.01
CA ALA A 179 -9.85 3.06 -15.89
C ALA A 179 -10.34 4.00 -16.99
N ALA A 180 -10.45 3.53 -18.23
CA ALA A 180 -10.98 4.29 -19.36
C ALA A 180 -12.46 4.71 -19.16
N GLN A 181 -13.26 3.91 -18.47
CA GLN A 181 -14.66 4.23 -18.13
C GLN A 181 -14.78 5.30 -17.02
N TRP A 182 -13.73 5.45 -16.21
CA TRP A 182 -13.68 6.32 -15.03
C TRP A 182 -12.54 7.35 -15.14
N PRO A 183 -12.62 8.32 -16.08
CA PRO A 183 -11.64 9.40 -16.17
C PRO A 183 -11.60 10.22 -14.87
N TRP A 184 -10.44 10.81 -14.57
CA TRP A 184 -10.16 11.44 -13.26
C TRP A 184 -11.26 12.38 -12.75
N LYS A 185 -11.84 13.22 -13.63
CA LYS A 185 -12.87 14.21 -13.24
C LYS A 185 -14.22 13.57 -12.89
N LYS A 186 -14.48 12.34 -13.33
CA LYS A 186 -15.71 11.57 -13.07
C LYS A 186 -15.61 10.70 -11.80
N LYS A 187 -14.40 10.42 -11.31
CA LYS A 187 -14.18 9.59 -10.12
C LYS A 187 -14.76 10.25 -8.86
N ASN A 188 -15.38 9.45 -8.00
CA ASN A 188 -15.88 9.86 -6.69
C ASN A 188 -14.71 10.33 -5.80
N SER A 189 -14.88 11.46 -5.12
CA SER A 189 -13.88 12.06 -4.23
C SER A 189 -13.86 11.49 -2.80
N THR A 190 -14.78 10.59 -2.46
CA THR A 190 -14.71 9.81 -1.22
C THR A 190 -13.59 8.77 -1.36
N ALA A 191 -12.66 8.74 -0.40
CA ALA A 191 -11.59 7.74 -0.38
C ALA A 191 -12.20 6.34 -0.16
N TYR A 192 -11.61 5.29 -0.75
CA TYR A 192 -12.24 3.97 -0.76
C TYR A 192 -11.31 2.85 -0.31
N PHE A 193 -11.83 1.90 0.47
CA PHE A 193 -11.14 0.66 0.83
C PHE A 193 -12.12 -0.49 1.05
N ARG A 194 -11.81 -1.67 0.51
CA ARG A 194 -12.46 -2.94 0.85
C ARG A 194 -11.41 -4.03 1.00
N GLY A 195 -11.43 -4.69 2.14
CA GLY A 195 -10.53 -5.81 2.44
C GLY A 195 -10.70 -6.30 3.86
N SER A 196 -10.10 -7.43 4.21
CA SER A 196 -10.21 -8.01 5.55
C SER A 196 -9.22 -7.39 6.56
N ARG A 197 -9.39 -7.69 7.85
CA ARG A 197 -8.52 -7.20 8.94
C ARG A 197 -7.28 -8.09 9.12
N THR A 198 -6.33 -8.04 8.18
CA THR A 198 -5.06 -8.78 8.27
C THR A 198 -3.98 -8.04 9.08
N SER A 199 -4.15 -6.75 9.32
CA SER A 199 -3.30 -5.94 10.21
C SER A 199 -4.14 -4.88 10.93
N PRO A 200 -3.89 -4.62 12.23
CA PRO A 200 -4.57 -3.57 12.98
C PRO A 200 -4.24 -2.16 12.47
N GLU A 201 -3.18 -1.96 11.68
CA GLU A 201 -2.84 -0.67 11.05
C GLU A 201 -3.97 -0.10 10.19
N ARG A 202 -4.89 -0.96 9.73
CA ARG A 202 -6.06 -0.58 8.94
C ARG A 202 -7.20 0.00 9.79
N ASP A 203 -7.22 -0.27 11.10
CA ASP A 203 -8.35 0.09 11.98
C ASP A 203 -8.68 1.59 12.00
N PRO A 204 -7.70 2.53 12.06
CA PRO A 204 -8.01 3.96 12.07
C PRO A 204 -8.80 4.43 10.85
N LEU A 205 -8.53 3.86 9.66
CA LEU A 205 -9.25 4.19 8.43
C LEU A 205 -10.71 3.70 8.47
N ILE A 206 -10.94 2.49 8.98
CA ILE A 206 -12.28 1.93 9.15
C ILE A 206 -13.09 2.73 10.18
N LEU A 207 -12.45 3.13 11.28
CA LEU A 207 -13.07 3.97 12.30
C LEU A 207 -13.39 5.38 11.76
N LEU A 208 -12.51 5.95 10.95
CA LEU A 208 -12.74 7.23 10.27
C LEU A 208 -13.93 7.14 9.30
N SER A 209 -14.01 6.09 8.50
CA SER A 209 -15.14 5.81 7.60
C SER A 209 -16.47 5.75 8.38
N ARG A 210 -16.50 5.03 9.49
CA ARG A 210 -17.69 4.97 10.36
C ARG A 210 -18.09 6.34 10.94
N LYS A 211 -17.11 7.18 11.26
CA LYS A 211 -17.34 8.53 11.79
C LYS A 211 -17.74 9.53 10.72
N ASN A 212 -17.18 9.43 9.51
CA ASN A 212 -17.39 10.35 8.41
C ASN A 212 -17.46 9.62 7.06
N PRO A 213 -18.60 8.97 6.75
CA PRO A 213 -18.74 8.12 5.56
C PRO A 213 -18.73 8.90 4.24
N LYS A 214 -18.93 10.23 4.28
CA LYS A 214 -18.81 11.09 3.08
C LYS A 214 -17.34 11.32 2.69
N LEU A 215 -16.43 11.25 3.65
CA LEU A 215 -15.00 11.46 3.44
C LEU A 215 -14.29 10.16 3.04
N VAL A 216 -14.60 9.07 3.73
CA VAL A 216 -14.01 7.76 3.50
C VAL A 216 -15.11 6.71 3.52
N ASP A 217 -15.11 5.84 2.52
CA ASP A 217 -15.92 4.64 2.43
C ASP A 217 -14.97 3.42 2.55
N ALA A 218 -14.71 3.02 3.79
CA ALA A 218 -13.83 1.91 4.12
C ALA A 218 -14.52 0.92 5.06
N GLU A 219 -14.53 -0.37 4.68
CA GLU A 219 -15.17 -1.43 5.45
C GLU A 219 -14.37 -2.73 5.42
N TYR A 220 -14.49 -3.50 6.51
CA TYR A 220 -13.86 -4.82 6.60
C TYR A 220 -14.71 -5.90 5.96
N THR A 221 -14.12 -6.66 5.04
CA THR A 221 -14.68 -7.90 4.49
C THR A 221 -14.24 -9.11 5.30
N LYS A 222 -14.72 -10.31 4.94
CA LYS A 222 -14.38 -11.56 5.61
C LYS A 222 -13.24 -12.26 4.88
N ASN A 223 -12.23 -12.75 5.61
CA ASN A 223 -11.26 -13.70 5.08
C ASN A 223 -11.55 -15.12 5.61
N GLN A 224 -10.82 -16.11 5.10
CA GLN A 224 -10.99 -17.51 5.47
C GLN A 224 -10.62 -17.80 6.95
N ALA A 225 -9.84 -16.92 7.60
CA ALA A 225 -9.44 -17.04 8.99
C ALA A 225 -10.38 -16.31 9.97
N TRP A 226 -11.51 -15.77 9.50
CA TRP A 226 -12.47 -15.06 10.32
C TRP A 226 -13.06 -15.98 11.39
N LYS A 227 -12.98 -15.58 12.66
CA LYS A 227 -13.48 -16.34 13.82
C LYS A 227 -14.60 -15.62 14.54
N SER A 228 -14.62 -14.29 14.53
CA SER A 228 -15.62 -13.52 15.25
C SER A 228 -15.79 -12.10 14.71
N MET A 229 -16.80 -11.39 15.21
CA MET A 229 -17.02 -9.98 14.92
C MET A 229 -15.85 -9.07 15.33
N LYS A 230 -14.93 -9.53 16.18
CA LYS A 230 -13.69 -8.81 16.48
C LYS A 230 -12.84 -8.60 15.21
N ASP A 231 -12.89 -9.55 14.28
CA ASP A 231 -12.14 -9.51 13.01
C ASP A 231 -12.72 -8.49 12.02
N THR A 232 -13.90 -7.94 12.31
CA THR A 232 -14.54 -6.84 11.57
C THR A 232 -14.82 -5.64 12.49
N LEU A 233 -14.10 -5.57 13.61
CA LEU A 233 -14.16 -4.48 14.59
C LEU A 233 -15.60 -4.21 15.09
N GLY A 234 -16.32 -5.27 15.41
CA GLY A 234 -17.67 -5.23 15.99
C GLY A 234 -18.81 -4.91 15.02
N LYS A 235 -18.57 -4.93 13.70
CA LYS A 235 -19.61 -4.70 12.67
C LYS A 235 -19.76 -5.90 11.73
N PRO A 236 -20.92 -6.08 11.07
CA PRO A 236 -21.09 -7.13 10.07
C PRO A 236 -20.02 -7.00 8.97
N ALA A 237 -19.58 -8.13 8.43
CA ALA A 237 -18.64 -8.13 7.31
C ALA A 237 -19.28 -7.50 6.08
N ALA A 238 -18.57 -6.57 5.45
CA ALA A 238 -18.93 -6.04 4.15
C ALA A 238 -18.77 -7.11 3.06
N LYS A 239 -19.47 -6.93 1.95
CA LYS A 239 -19.29 -7.76 0.75
C LYS A 239 -17.96 -7.42 0.10
N ASP A 240 -17.31 -8.43 -0.46
CA ASP A 240 -16.14 -8.23 -1.32
C ASP A 240 -16.55 -7.48 -2.59
N VAL A 241 -15.61 -6.67 -3.09
CA VAL A 241 -15.79 -5.82 -4.27
C VAL A 241 -14.63 -6.10 -5.22
N HIS A 242 -14.93 -6.31 -6.50
CA HIS A 242 -13.91 -6.61 -7.50
C HIS A 242 -12.95 -5.42 -7.66
N LEU A 243 -11.66 -5.66 -7.97
CA LEU A 243 -10.68 -4.56 -8.03
C LEU A 243 -11.03 -3.57 -9.15
N VAL A 244 -11.61 -4.03 -10.26
CA VAL A 244 -12.08 -3.15 -11.35
C VAL A 244 -13.13 -2.13 -10.89
N ASP A 245 -13.92 -2.45 -9.87
CA ASP A 245 -14.95 -1.54 -9.34
C ASP A 245 -14.36 -0.48 -8.40
N HIS A 246 -13.09 -0.61 -8.01
CA HIS A 246 -12.39 0.42 -7.25
C HIS A 246 -12.06 1.63 -8.12
N CYS A 247 -11.94 1.44 -9.45
CA CYS A 247 -11.55 2.48 -10.39
C CYS A 247 -12.51 3.69 -10.41
N LYS A 248 -13.72 3.58 -9.89
CA LYS A 248 -14.67 4.70 -9.79
C LYS A 248 -14.35 5.70 -8.68
N TYR A 249 -13.43 5.38 -7.76
CA TYR A 249 -12.97 6.27 -6.69
C TYR A 249 -11.60 6.86 -7.03
N LYS A 250 -11.31 8.08 -6.53
CA LYS A 250 -10.04 8.79 -6.74
C LYS A 250 -8.86 8.17 -6.00
#